data_AF-A0A101XZA7-F1
#
_entry.id   AF-A0A101XZA7-F1
#
_cell.length_a   1.000
_cell.length_b   1.000
_cell.length_c   1.000
_cell.angle_alpha   90.00
_cell.angle_beta   90.00
_cell.angle_gamma   90.00
#
_symmetry.space_group_name_H-M   'P 1'
#
loop_
_entity.id
_entity.type
_entity.pdbx_description
1 polymer ?
#
loop_
_entity_poly.entity_id
_entity_poly.type
_entity_poly.pdbx_seq_one_letter_code
_entity_poly.pdbx_strand_id
1 'polypeptide(L)'
;MGKRITLKREFQALTTGYAEVLDKLKSSNLTNEERMLISAKLDAIKCICDFIDCIRLRSEKHKVFLDLCLGFGNCTNAQAIRLGYSRAESLRFAKSQFRMLLEDSVFNSEKITTLIQSNSVNEVLEVLEWYQVYVFDNVELLRPIGRGSKK
;
A
#
# COMPACT_ATOMS: atom_id res chain seq x y z
N MET A 1 -1.22 11.55 -21.74
CA MET A 1 -1.57 11.95 -20.36
C MET A 1 -2.03 10.72 -19.60
N GLY A 2 -1.14 10.07 -18.84
CA GLY A 2 -1.52 8.91 -18.01
C GLY A 2 -2.52 9.34 -16.94
N LYS A 3 -3.64 8.63 -16.80
CA LYS A 3 -4.57 8.83 -15.68
C LYS A 3 -3.75 8.75 -14.40
N ARG A 4 -3.70 9.82 -13.60
CA ARG A 4 -3.17 9.77 -12.23
C ARG A 4 -4.05 8.80 -11.45
N ILE A 5 -3.64 7.55 -11.41
CA ILE A 5 -4.17 6.56 -10.51
C ILE A 5 -3.88 7.07 -9.09
N THR A 6 -4.85 6.96 -8.20
CA THR A 6 -4.72 7.46 -6.82
C THR A 6 -4.46 6.28 -5.89
N LEU A 7 -3.60 6.46 -4.89
CA LEU A 7 -3.36 5.47 -3.82
C LEU A 7 -4.65 4.87 -3.25
N LYS A 8 -5.68 5.71 -3.09
CA LYS A 8 -7.01 5.30 -2.65
C LYS A 8 -7.62 4.21 -3.54
N ARG A 9 -7.49 4.34 -4.87
CA ARG A 9 -8.01 3.37 -5.83
C ARG A 9 -7.27 2.03 -5.72
N GLU A 10 -5.95 2.06 -5.60
CA GLU A 10 -5.13 0.85 -5.49
C GLU A 10 -5.37 0.12 -4.16
N PHE A 11 -5.48 0.88 -3.08
CA PHE A 11 -5.90 0.33 -1.80
C PHE A 11 -7.31 -0.28 -1.87
N GLN A 12 -8.25 0.39 -2.53
CA GLN A 12 -9.59 -0.16 -2.77
C GLN A 12 -9.54 -1.44 -3.61
N ALA A 13 -8.74 -1.47 -4.68
CA ALA A 13 -8.56 -2.65 -5.52
C ALA A 13 -8.01 -3.84 -4.73
N LEU A 14 -7.00 -3.63 -3.88
CA LEU A 14 -6.50 -4.65 -2.96
C LEU A 14 -7.60 -5.17 -2.02
N THR A 15 -8.35 -4.27 -1.38
CA THR A 15 -9.41 -4.68 -0.43
C THR A 15 -10.57 -5.41 -1.11
N THR A 16 -10.99 -4.97 -2.31
CA THR A 16 -12.05 -5.61 -3.08
C THR A 16 -11.57 -6.95 -3.62
N GLY A 17 -10.37 -7.00 -4.20
CA GLY A 17 -9.76 -8.23 -4.70
C GLY A 17 -9.59 -9.27 -3.60
N TYR A 18 -9.21 -8.85 -2.38
CA TYR A 18 -9.16 -9.75 -1.22
C TYR A 18 -10.52 -10.40 -0.94
N ALA A 19 -11.59 -9.61 -0.90
CA ALA A 19 -12.94 -10.11 -0.68
C ALA A 19 -13.38 -11.08 -1.78
N GLU A 20 -13.13 -10.74 -3.05
CA GLU A 20 -13.44 -11.59 -4.20
C GLU A 20 -12.69 -12.93 -4.17
N VAL A 21 -11.39 -12.92 -3.81
CA VAL A 21 -10.57 -14.12 -3.70
C VAL A 21 -11.04 -15.00 -2.54
N LEU A 22 -11.41 -14.40 -1.39
CA LEU A 22 -12.00 -15.13 -0.27
C LEU A 22 -13.34 -15.78 -0.63
N ASP A 23 -14.20 -15.08 -1.39
CA ASP A 23 -15.47 -15.63 -1.83
C ASP A 23 -15.28 -16.80 -2.80
N LYS A 24 -14.28 -16.74 -3.69
CA LYS A 24 -13.92 -17.87 -4.57
C LYS A 24 -13.53 -19.11 -3.78
N LEU A 25 -12.82 -18.96 -2.66
CA LEU A 25 -12.41 -20.08 -1.80
C LEU A 25 -13.60 -20.88 -1.22
N LYS A 26 -14.79 -20.25 -1.11
CA LYS A 26 -16.02 -20.91 -0.63
C LYS A 26 -16.63 -21.85 -1.66
N SER A 27 -16.18 -21.81 -2.92
CA SER A 27 -16.66 -22.70 -3.98
C SER A 27 -16.26 -24.15 -3.70
N SER A 28 -17.24 -25.05 -3.73
CA SER A 28 -17.03 -26.50 -3.52
C SER A 28 -16.26 -27.17 -4.66
N ASN A 29 -16.27 -26.57 -5.85
CA ASN A 29 -15.83 -27.22 -7.10
C ASN A 29 -14.44 -26.79 -7.57
N LEU A 30 -13.62 -26.22 -6.68
CA LEU A 30 -12.25 -25.80 -7.03
C LEU A 30 -11.33 -27.00 -7.19
N THR A 31 -10.60 -27.02 -8.30
CA THR A 31 -9.45 -27.90 -8.53
C THR A 31 -8.31 -27.57 -7.56
N ASN A 32 -7.35 -28.49 -7.42
CA ASN A 32 -6.18 -28.27 -6.58
C ASN A 32 -5.34 -27.07 -7.06
N GLU A 33 -5.17 -26.90 -8.37
CA GLU A 33 -4.44 -25.78 -8.95
C GLU A 33 -5.12 -24.44 -8.66
N GLU A 34 -6.45 -24.37 -8.79
CA GLU A 34 -7.20 -23.16 -8.43
C GLU A 34 -7.10 -22.85 -6.94
N ARG A 35 -7.13 -23.86 -6.06
CA ARG A 35 -6.93 -23.66 -4.61
C ARG A 35 -5.54 -23.13 -4.31
N MET A 36 -4.51 -23.66 -4.97
CA MET A 36 -3.13 -23.17 -4.82
C MET A 36 -3.00 -21.72 -5.28
N LEU A 37 -3.57 -21.36 -6.44
CA LEU A 37 -3.58 -20.00 -6.94
C LEU A 37 -4.30 -19.04 -5.99
N ILE A 38 -5.50 -19.42 -5.51
CA ILE A 38 -6.27 -18.61 -4.56
C ILE A 38 -5.49 -18.43 -3.26
N SER A 39 -4.88 -19.48 -2.72
CA SER A 39 -4.06 -19.38 -1.50
C SER A 39 -2.88 -18.43 -1.71
N ALA A 40 -2.12 -18.58 -2.80
CA ALA A 40 -0.98 -17.71 -3.10
C ALA A 40 -1.40 -16.23 -3.20
N LYS A 41 -2.55 -15.95 -3.82
CA LYS A 41 -3.10 -14.58 -3.88
C LYS A 41 -3.47 -14.04 -2.50
N LEU A 42 -4.13 -14.85 -1.67
CA LEU A 42 -4.50 -14.44 -0.31
C LEU A 42 -3.27 -14.13 0.54
N ASP A 43 -2.26 -14.99 0.47
CA ASP A 43 -1.00 -14.81 1.20
C ASP A 43 -0.29 -13.53 0.75
N ALA A 44 -0.23 -13.28 -0.56
CA ALA A 44 0.35 -12.05 -1.10
C ALA A 44 -0.40 -10.79 -0.66
N ILE A 45 -1.73 -10.77 -0.78
CA ILE A 45 -2.53 -9.62 -0.33
C ILE A 45 -2.36 -9.41 1.18
N LYS A 46 -2.34 -10.50 1.97
CA LYS A 46 -2.13 -10.43 3.41
C LYS A 46 -0.77 -9.81 3.74
N CYS A 47 0.31 -10.24 3.09
CA CYS A 47 1.64 -9.65 3.30
C CYS A 47 1.67 -8.15 2.99
N ILE A 48 1.00 -7.71 1.92
CA ILE A 48 0.89 -6.28 1.58
C ILE A 48 0.12 -5.53 2.67
N CYS A 49 -1.00 -6.08 3.13
CA CYS A 49 -1.79 -5.49 4.22
C CYS A 49 -0.99 -5.42 5.54
N ASP A 50 -0.31 -6.49 5.92
CA ASP A 50 0.54 -6.55 7.11
C ASP A 50 1.66 -5.50 7.06
N PHE A 51 2.22 -5.24 5.86
CA PHE A 51 3.21 -4.16 5.67
C PHE A 51 2.60 -2.76 5.82
N ILE A 52 1.40 -2.53 5.27
CA ILE A 52 0.67 -1.27 5.45
C ILE A 52 0.38 -1.04 6.95
N ASP A 53 0.00 -2.08 7.68
CA ASP A 53 -0.20 -2.01 9.12
C ASP A 53 1.11 -1.77 9.88
N CYS A 54 2.22 -2.37 9.45
CA CYS A 54 3.55 -2.06 9.99
C CYS A 54 3.90 -0.58 9.84
N ILE A 55 3.64 0.03 8.67
CA ILE A 55 3.82 1.48 8.46
C ILE A 55 2.94 2.26 9.45
N ARG A 56 1.67 1.87 9.57
CA ARG A 56 0.68 2.55 10.42
C ARG A 56 1.06 2.50 11.90
N LEU A 57 1.56 1.37 12.38
CA LEU A 57 1.90 1.14 13.79
C LEU A 57 3.28 1.71 14.16
N ARG A 58 4.13 2.03 13.18
CA ARG A 58 5.50 2.51 13.42
C ARG A 58 5.56 3.81 14.23
N SER A 59 4.66 4.76 13.94
CA SER A 59 4.53 6.00 14.71
C SER A 59 3.24 6.74 14.34
N GLU A 60 2.77 7.61 15.22
CA GLU A 60 1.63 8.50 14.94
C GLU A 60 1.84 9.34 13.67
N LYS A 61 3.08 9.74 13.40
CA LYS A 61 3.41 10.50 12.18
C LYS A 61 3.14 9.67 10.92
N HIS A 62 3.65 8.45 10.85
CA HIS A 62 3.43 7.55 9.71
C HIS A 62 1.95 7.22 9.52
N LYS A 63 1.23 6.94 10.62
CA LYS A 63 -0.22 6.74 10.60
C LYS A 63 -0.95 7.90 9.94
N VAL A 64 -0.72 9.13 10.40
CA VAL A 64 -1.38 10.31 9.84
C VAL A 64 -1.00 10.54 8.38
N PHE A 65 0.26 10.32 8.01
CA PHE A 65 0.68 10.43 6.61
C PHE A 65 -0.02 9.41 5.72
N LEU A 66 -0.06 8.15 6.12
CA LEU A 66 -0.77 7.09 5.41
C LEU A 66 -2.25 7.44 5.26
N ASP A 67 -2.91 7.82 6.35
CA ASP A 67 -4.33 8.21 6.34
C ASP A 67 -4.59 9.39 5.37
N LEU A 68 -3.74 10.43 5.40
CA LEU A 68 -3.83 11.58 4.48
C LEU A 68 -3.52 11.23 3.01
N CYS A 69 -2.69 10.21 2.78
CA CYS A 69 -2.36 9.70 1.44
C CYS A 69 -3.51 8.84 0.87
N LEU A 70 -4.17 8.06 1.70
CA LEU A 70 -5.36 7.26 1.35
C LEU A 70 -6.64 8.11 1.22
N GLY A 71 -6.55 9.40 1.55
CA GLY A 71 -7.64 10.37 1.39
C GLY A 71 -8.56 10.49 2.59
N PHE A 72 -8.15 10.01 3.76
CA PHE A 72 -8.87 10.17 5.03
C PHE A 72 -8.57 11.54 5.67
N GLY A 73 -8.93 12.62 4.96
CA GLY A 73 -8.86 14.00 5.46
C GLY A 73 -7.93 14.93 4.68
N ASN A 74 -7.75 16.14 5.21
CA ASN A 74 -6.96 17.22 4.61
C ASN A 74 -5.81 17.64 5.52
N CYS A 75 -4.73 18.19 4.96
CA CYS A 75 -3.63 18.74 5.75
C CYS A 75 -4.06 20.06 6.41
N THR A 76 -4.19 20.06 7.73
CA THR A 76 -4.52 21.26 8.53
C THR A 76 -3.32 21.80 9.29
N ASN A 77 -3.36 23.08 9.69
CA ASN A 77 -2.32 23.67 10.53
C ASN A 77 -2.23 22.99 11.91
N ALA A 78 -3.38 22.62 12.51
CA ALA A 78 -3.40 21.91 13.78
C ALA A 78 -2.66 20.56 13.70
N GLN A 79 -2.89 19.77 12.63
CA GLN A 79 -2.15 18.53 12.40
C GLN A 79 -0.67 18.79 12.11
N ALA A 80 -0.35 19.83 11.33
CA ALA A 80 1.04 20.17 11.03
C ALA A 80 1.82 20.46 12.32
N ILE A 81 1.28 21.30 13.20
CA ILE A 81 1.89 21.61 14.50
C ILE A 81 2.02 20.35 15.35
N ARG A 82 0.96 19.54 15.45
CA ARG A 82 0.97 18.25 16.19
C ARG A 82 2.08 17.31 15.72
N LEU A 83 2.37 17.30 14.43
CA LEU A 83 3.40 16.45 13.81
C LEU A 83 4.79 17.10 13.73
N GLY A 84 4.96 18.29 14.31
CA GLY A 84 6.23 19.02 14.36
C GLY A 84 6.61 19.75 13.06
N TYR A 85 5.63 20.13 12.25
CA TYR A 85 5.79 21.01 11.09
C TYR A 85 5.36 22.43 11.43
N SER A 86 5.96 23.42 10.76
CA SER A 86 5.65 24.84 10.98
C SER A 86 4.28 25.24 10.46
N ARG A 87 3.81 24.63 9.37
CA ARG A 87 2.54 24.95 8.69
C ARG A 87 2.01 23.81 7.84
N ALA A 88 0.73 23.88 7.46
CA ALA A 88 0.06 22.91 6.61
C ALA A 88 0.77 22.69 5.27
N GLU A 89 1.38 23.71 4.68
CA GLU A 89 2.14 23.60 3.42
C GLU A 89 3.32 22.64 3.55
N SER A 90 4.08 22.73 4.64
CA SER A 90 5.21 21.83 4.90
C SER A 90 4.75 20.39 5.10
N LEU A 91 3.60 20.20 5.76
CA LEU A 91 2.95 18.89 5.88
C LEU A 91 2.49 18.37 4.51
N ARG A 92 1.90 19.21 3.65
CA ARG A 92 1.49 18.83 2.28
C ARG A 92 2.69 18.41 1.43
N PHE A 93 3.81 19.13 1.53
CA PHE A 93 5.04 18.78 0.81
C PHE A 93 5.57 17.40 1.26
N ALA A 94 5.72 17.19 2.57
CA ALA A 94 6.13 15.90 3.11
C ALA A 94 5.16 14.78 2.73
N LYS A 95 3.85 15.06 2.71
CA LYS A 95 2.82 14.11 2.27
C LYS A 95 3.03 13.73 0.82
N SER A 96 3.32 14.68 -0.06
CA SER A 96 3.55 14.41 -1.47
C SER A 96 4.76 13.50 -1.69
N GLN A 97 5.85 13.71 -0.94
CA GLN A 97 7.03 12.86 -1.00
C GLN A 97 6.72 11.43 -0.55
N PHE A 98 6.06 11.30 0.61
CA PHE A 98 5.66 9.99 1.13
C PHE A 98 4.65 9.28 0.19
N ARG A 99 3.74 10.04 -0.42
CA ARG A 99 2.80 9.53 -1.41
C ARG A 99 3.51 8.95 -2.65
N MET A 100 4.46 9.68 -3.24
CA MET A 100 5.19 9.17 -4.41
C MET A 100 5.92 7.87 -4.06
N LEU A 101 6.57 7.86 -2.90
CA LEU A 101 7.25 6.66 -2.39
C LEU A 101 6.28 5.47 -2.27
N LEU A 102 5.07 5.68 -1.74
CA LEU A 102 4.03 4.64 -1.66
C LEU A 102 3.48 4.21 -3.02
N GLU A 103 3.31 5.15 -3.96
CA GLU A 103 2.82 4.88 -5.33
C GLU A 103 3.84 4.04 -6.13
N ASP A 104 5.12 4.33 -5.99
CA ASP A 104 6.20 3.64 -6.71
C ASP A 104 6.55 2.27 -6.09
N SER A 105 6.09 2.00 -4.86
CA SER A 105 6.40 0.77 -4.11
C SER A 105 5.14 -0.04 -3.76
N VAL A 106 4.57 0.17 -2.57
CA VAL A 106 3.47 -0.61 -1.99
C VAL A 106 2.25 -0.66 -2.89
N PHE A 107 1.93 0.46 -3.54
CA PHE A 107 0.72 0.62 -4.36
C PHE A 107 1.02 0.63 -5.85
N ASN A 108 2.01 -0.15 -6.28
CA ASN A 108 2.32 -0.31 -7.68
C ASN A 108 1.14 -0.94 -8.43
N SER A 109 0.50 -0.17 -9.32
CA SER A 109 -0.75 -0.56 -9.97
C SER A 109 -0.60 -1.78 -10.89
N GLU A 110 0.56 -1.93 -11.53
CA GLU A 110 0.84 -3.10 -12.36
C GLU A 110 0.84 -4.36 -11.49
N LYS A 111 1.59 -4.34 -10.38
CA LYS A 111 1.70 -5.50 -9.49
C LYS A 111 0.39 -5.86 -8.81
N ILE A 112 -0.39 -4.85 -8.38
CA ILE A 112 -1.73 -5.08 -7.81
C ILE A 112 -2.67 -5.68 -8.87
N THR A 113 -2.66 -5.15 -10.09
CA THR A 113 -3.51 -5.66 -11.17
C THR A 113 -3.14 -7.11 -11.51
N THR A 114 -1.86 -7.40 -11.68
CA THR A 114 -1.36 -8.77 -11.93
C THR A 114 -1.75 -9.71 -10.80
N LEU A 115 -1.55 -9.32 -9.54
CA LEU A 115 -1.93 -10.13 -8.38
C LEU A 115 -3.42 -10.51 -8.39
N ILE A 116 -4.31 -9.55 -8.67
CA ILE A 116 -5.75 -9.78 -8.67
C ILE A 116 -6.19 -10.61 -9.88
N GLN A 117 -5.69 -10.28 -11.07
CA GLN A 117 -6.20 -10.82 -12.35
C GLN A 117 -5.47 -12.07 -12.85
N SER A 118 -4.29 -12.38 -12.33
CA SER A 118 -3.49 -13.52 -12.78
C SER A 118 -4.24 -14.84 -12.65
N ASN A 119 -4.06 -15.73 -13.62
CA ASN A 119 -4.56 -17.12 -13.55
C ASN A 119 -3.41 -18.12 -13.40
N SER A 120 -2.22 -17.64 -13.00
CA SER A 120 -0.99 -18.42 -12.91
C SER A 120 -0.36 -18.26 -11.53
N VAL A 121 -0.02 -19.38 -10.89
CA VAL A 121 0.70 -19.36 -9.60
C VAL A 121 2.07 -18.68 -9.78
N ASN A 122 2.75 -18.93 -10.89
CA ASN A 122 4.08 -18.37 -11.15
C ASN A 122 4.05 -16.84 -11.24
N GLU A 123 3.06 -16.26 -11.92
CA GLU A 123 2.91 -14.80 -12.00
C GLU A 123 2.65 -14.17 -10.61
N VAL A 124 1.88 -14.85 -9.75
CA VAL A 124 1.65 -14.39 -8.37
C VAL A 124 2.94 -14.48 -7.55
N LEU A 125 3.74 -15.53 -7.74
CA LEU A 125 5.04 -15.68 -7.08
C LEU A 125 6.04 -14.60 -7.54
N GLU A 126 6.07 -14.26 -8.82
CA GLU A 126 6.90 -13.16 -9.35
C GLU A 126 6.49 -11.80 -8.75
N VAL A 127 5.19 -11.57 -8.55
CA VAL A 127 4.70 -10.38 -7.85
C VAL A 127 5.17 -10.37 -6.39
N LEU A 128 5.08 -11.52 -5.70
CA LEU A 128 5.55 -11.65 -4.32
C LEU A 128 7.05 -11.38 -4.19
N GLU A 129 7.86 -11.94 -5.08
CA GLU A 129 9.31 -11.70 -5.11
C GLU A 129 9.61 -10.21 -5.34
N TRP A 130 8.86 -9.56 -6.22
CA TRP A 130 8.97 -8.12 -6.41
C TRP A 130 8.65 -7.35 -5.12
N TYR A 131 7.55 -7.68 -4.42
CA TYR A 131 7.23 -7.03 -3.16
C TYR A 131 8.28 -7.28 -2.08
N GLN A 132 8.86 -8.47 -2.03
CA GLN A 132 9.95 -8.79 -1.11
C GLN A 132 11.13 -7.83 -1.30
N VAL A 133 11.63 -7.72 -2.53
CA VAL A 133 12.82 -6.92 -2.87
C VAL A 133 12.57 -5.41 -2.77
N TYR A 134 11.44 -4.93 -3.29
CA TYR A 134 11.21 -3.49 -3.47
C TYR A 134 10.37 -2.84 -2.37
N VAL A 135 9.71 -3.64 -1.52
CA VAL A 135 8.81 -3.16 -0.46
C VAL A 135 9.25 -3.65 0.91
N PHE A 136 9.25 -4.96 1.14
CA PHE A 136 9.46 -5.51 2.49
C PHE A 136 10.89 -5.31 2.99
N ASP A 137 11.87 -5.49 2.12
CA ASP A 137 13.29 -5.27 2.44
C ASP A 137 13.74 -3.82 2.23
N ASN A 138 12.83 -2.94 1.76
CA ASN A 138 13.14 -1.56 1.47
C ASN A 138 13.15 -0.67 2.72
N VAL A 139 14.35 -0.48 3.27
CA VAL A 139 14.58 0.35 4.47
C VAL A 139 14.15 1.81 4.32
N GLU A 140 14.07 2.35 3.10
CA GLU A 140 13.65 3.74 2.85
C GLU A 140 12.17 3.94 3.18
N LEU A 141 11.31 2.94 2.92
CA LEU A 141 9.89 2.96 3.29
C LEU A 141 9.67 3.05 4.80
N LEU A 142 10.68 2.62 5.55
CA LEU A 142 10.69 2.59 7.00
C LEU A 142 11.53 3.73 7.59
N ARG A 143 12.18 4.58 6.79
CA ARG A 143 12.98 5.67 7.37
C ARG A 143 12.09 6.66 8.12
N PRO A 144 12.55 7.21 9.26
CA PRO A 144 11.82 8.25 9.97
C PRO A 144 11.52 9.43 9.03
N ILE A 145 10.24 9.77 8.87
CA ILE A 145 9.84 10.96 8.11
C ILE A 145 10.42 12.19 8.83
N GLY A 146 11.42 12.83 8.23
CA GLY A 146 12.17 13.93 8.83
C GLY A 146 11.31 15.12 9.27
N ARG A 147 11.83 15.92 10.21
CA ARG A 147 11.29 17.25 10.50
C ARG A 147 11.65 18.13 9.30
N GLY A 148 10.64 18.69 8.61
CA GLY A 148 10.90 19.59 7.48
C GLY A 148 11.96 20.60 7.86
N SER A 149 13.02 20.70 7.04
CA SER A 149 14.20 21.50 7.34
C SER A 149 13.79 22.90 7.81
N LYS A 150 14.25 23.29 9.00
CA LYS A 150 14.26 24.69 9.41
C LYS A 150 15.23 25.40 8.45
N LYS A 151 14.70 26.01 7.40
CA LYS A 151 15.35 27.14 6.73
C LYS A 151 14.51 28.36 7.03
#